data_AF-A0A1M4M4N6-F1
#
_entry.id   AF-A0A1M4M4N6-F1
#
_cell.length_a   1.000
_cell.length_b   1.000
_cell.length_c   1.000
_cell.angle_alpha   90.00
_cell.angle_beta   90.00
_cell.angle_gamma   90.00
#
_symmetry.space_group_name_H-M   'P 1'
#
loop_
_entity.id
_entity.type
_entity.pdbx_description
1 polymer ?
#
loop_
_entity_poly.entity_id
_entity_poly.type
_entity_poly.pdbx_seq_one_letter_code
_entity_poly.pdbx_strand_id
1 'polypeptide(L)' 'MTDTKNTKNIKDIEGKLCELCSTFINLFDKLQAKGIISQEEYNIHTMVKIDFLNKFCKNSTD' A
#
# COMPACT_ATOMS: atom_id res chain seq x y z
N MET A 1 -35.88 15.09 -0.88
CA MET A 1 -35.47 13.67 -0.89
C MET A 1 -34.02 13.63 -0.49
N THR A 2 -33.71 13.01 0.65
CA THR A 2 -32.38 12.96 1.24
C THR A 2 -31.55 11.86 0.56
N ASP A 3 -30.59 12.26 -0.27
CA ASP A 3 -29.57 11.36 -0.79
C ASP A 3 -28.82 10.72 0.38
N THR A 4 -29.00 9.42 0.51
CA THR A 4 -28.51 8.62 1.62
C THR A 4 -27.05 8.24 1.35
N LYS A 5 -26.13 8.82 2.13
CA LYS A 5 -24.84 8.28 2.58
C LYS A 5 -24.14 7.29 1.62
N ASN A 6 -23.17 7.79 0.84
CA ASN A 6 -22.07 6.93 0.38
C ASN A 6 -20.70 7.63 0.41
N THR A 7 -20.47 8.45 1.44
CA THR A 7 -19.11 8.84 1.82
C THR A 7 -18.53 7.71 2.64
N LYS A 8 -18.13 6.60 2.00
CA LYS A 8 -17.07 5.78 2.62
C LYS A 8 -15.97 6.77 2.95
N ASN A 9 -15.61 6.88 4.23
CA ASN A 9 -14.64 7.85 4.68
C ASN A 9 -13.37 7.59 3.86
N ILE A 10 -12.90 8.60 3.12
CA ILE A 10 -11.73 8.46 2.25
C ILE A 10 -10.55 7.89 3.04
N LYS A 11 -10.44 8.28 4.32
CA LYS A 11 -9.47 7.74 5.28
C LYS A 11 -9.57 6.23 5.50
N ASP A 12 -10.78 5.66 5.52
CA ASP A 12 -10.97 4.21 5.67
C ASP A 12 -10.52 3.46 4.42
N ILE A 13 -10.71 4.06 3.23
CA ILE A 13 -10.24 3.51 1.96
C ILE A 13 -8.71 3.59 1.91
N GLU A 14 -8.14 4.74 2.25
CA GLU A 14 -6.68 4.94 2.34
C GLU A 14 -6.05 3.95 3.31
N GLY A 15 -6.62 3.75 4.50
CA GLY A 15 -6.15 2.77 5.47
C GLY A 15 -6.12 1.34 4.91
N LYS A 16 -7.18 0.89 4.23
CA LYS A 16 -7.20 -0.43 3.58
C LYS A 16 -6.17 -0.56 2.46
N LEU A 17 -5.94 0.52 1.69
CA LEU A 17 -4.92 0.54 0.66
C LEU A 17 -3.50 0.52 1.26
N CYS A 18 -3.29 1.18 2.40
CA CYS A 18 -2.05 1.10 3.16
C CYS A 18 -1.75 -0.35 3.59
N GLU A 19 -2.72 -1.02 4.22
CA GLU A 19 -2.58 -2.42 4.65
C GLU A 19 -2.27 -3.35 3.47
N LEU A 20 -2.96 -3.16 2.34
CA LEU A 20 -2.73 -3.93 1.14
C LEU A 20 -1.33 -3.70 0.56
N CYS A 21 -0.88 -2.44 0.50
CA CYS A 21 0.47 -2.10 0.02
C CYS A 21 1.55 -2.74 0.89
N SER A 22 1.45 -2.62 2.21
CA SER A 22 2.38 -3.25 3.17
C SER A 22 2.40 -4.77 3.02
N THR A 23 1.23 -5.40 2.83
CA THR A 23 1.12 -6.85 2.62
C THR A 23 1.84 -7.28 1.35
N PHE A 24 1.67 -6.54 0.24
CA PHE A 24 2.38 -6.84 -1.00
C PHE A 24 3.89 -6.67 -0.86
N ILE A 25 4.36 -5.58 -0.25
CA ILE A 25 5.80 -5.36 -0.05
C ILE A 25 6.40 -6.52 0.76
N ASN A 26 5.76 -6.91 1.86
CA ASN A 26 6.21 -8.06 2.67
C ASN A 26 6.25 -9.38 1.88
N LEU A 27 5.33 -9.57 0.92
CA LEU A 27 5.38 -10.73 0.02
C LEU A 27 6.60 -10.64 -0.91
N PHE A 28 6.81 -9.50 -1.56
CA PHE A 28 7.94 -9.29 -2.46
C PHE A 28 9.29 -9.39 -1.74
N ASP A 29 9.39 -8.92 -0.49
CA ASP A 29 10.58 -9.08 0.36
C ASP A 29 10.93 -10.56 0.55
N LYS A 30 9.91 -11.39 0.82
CA LYS A 30 10.10 -12.84 0.99
C LYS A 30 10.49 -13.52 -0.32
N LEU A 31 9.92 -13.10 -1.45
CA LEU A 31 10.27 -13.64 -2.76
C LEU A 31 11.70 -13.28 -3.14
N GLN A 32 12.10 -12.04 -2.89
CA GLN A 32 13.45 -11.55 -3.14
C GLN A 32 14.48 -12.25 -2.23
N ALA A 33 14.19 -12.37 -0.93
CA ALA A 33 15.07 -13.06 0.02
C ALA A 33 15.29 -14.54 -0.33
N LYS A 34 14.32 -15.16 -1.02
CA LYS A 34 14.43 -16.52 -1.55
C LYS A 34 15.11 -16.59 -2.93
N GLY A 35 15.49 -15.46 -3.51
CA GLY A 35 16.06 -15.39 -4.86
C GLY A 35 15.09 -15.74 -5.98
N ILE A 36 13.77 -15.72 -5.73
CA ILE A 36 12.74 -16.04 -6.73
C ILE A 36 12.60 -14.92 -7.74
N ILE A 37 12.78 -13.68 -7.29
CA ILE A 37 12.79 -12.48 -8.11
C ILE A 37 14.10 -11.71 -7.91
N SER A 38 14.53 -11.03 -8.96
CA SER A 38 15.67 -10.12 -8.93
C SER A 38 15.36 -8.83 -8.15
N GLN A 39 16.41 -8.09 -7.80
CA GLN A 39 16.27 -6.75 -7.21
C GLN A 39 15.53 -5.78 -8.15
N GLU A 40 15.71 -5.92 -9.46
CA GLU A 40 15.05 -5.08 -10.46
C GLU A 40 13.53 -5.35 -10.48
N GLU A 41 13.13 -6.62 -10.54
CA GLU A 41 11.71 -7.01 -10.47
C GLU A 41 11.08 -6.58 -9.14
N TYR A 42 11.79 -6.73 -8.03
CA TYR A 42 11.36 -6.22 -6.74
C TYR A 42 11.06 -4.71 -6.81
N ASN A 43 11.99 -3.91 -7.33
CA ASN A 43 11.85 -2.46 -7.41
C ASN A 43 10.64 -2.06 -8.28
N ILE A 44 10.46 -2.70 -9.44
CA ILE A 44 9.31 -2.46 -10.33
C ILE A 44 7.98 -2.70 -9.59
N HIS A 45 7.92 -3.75 -8.78
CA HIS A 45 6.69 -4.11 -8.07
C HIS A 45 6.45 -3.31 -6.78
N THR A 46 7.48 -2.80 -6.13
CA THR A 46 7.36 -2.14 -4.81
C THR A 46 7.45 -0.62 -4.84
N MET A 47 8.14 -0.01 -5.82
CA MET A 47 8.42 1.44 -5.83
C MET A 47 7.15 2.30 -5.63
N VAL A 48 6.13 2.09 -6.45
CA VAL A 48 4.87 2.87 -6.36
C VAL A 48 4.12 2.62 -5.05
N LYS A 49 4.23 1.41 -4.49
CA LYS A 49 3.58 1.04 -3.22
C LYS A 49 4.30 1.70 -2.05
N ILE A 50 5.64 1.73 -2.07
CA ILE A 50 6.46 2.42 -1.08
C ILE A 50 6.17 3.93 -1.11
N ASP A 51 6.09 4.52 -2.30
CA ASP A 51 5.73 5.93 -2.47
C ASP A 51 4.34 6.24 -1.92
N PHE A 52 3.36 5.38 -2.18
CA PHE A 52 2.02 5.50 -1.62
C PHE A 52 2.04 5.46 -0.09
N LEU A 53 2.71 4.46 0.50
CA LEU A 53 2.84 4.33 1.95
C LEU A 53 3.49 5.56 2.59
N ASN A 54 4.56 6.08 1.98
CA ASN A 54 5.26 7.25 2.48
C ASN A 54 4.39 8.51 2.46
N LYS A 55 3.56 8.69 1.41
CA LYS A 55 2.71 9.88 1.26
C LYS A 55 1.48 9.85 2.16
N PHE A 56 0.81 8.70 2.24
CA PHE A 56 -0.54 8.61 2.81
C PHE A 56 -0.60 7.91 4.16
N CYS A 57 0.39 7.07 4.50
CA CYS A 57 0.30 6.17 5.65
C CYS A 57 1.35 6.49 6.74
N LYS A 58 2.48 7.10 6.40
CA LYS A 58 3.51 7.52 7.39
C LYS A 58 3.28 8.91 8.00
N ASN A 59 2.45 9.74 7.36
CA ASN A 59 2.11 11.08 7.84
C ASN A 59 0.79 11.13 8.63
N SER A 60 0.24 9.97 9.02
CA SER A 60 -1.04 9.88 9.75
C SER A 60 -0.88 9.99 11.28
N THR A 61 0.32 10.34 11.76
CA THR A 61 0.61 10.66 13.16
C THR A 61 0.59 12.19 13.33
N ASP A 62 -0.62 12.74 13.48
CA ASP A 62 -0.90 14.04 14.10
C ASP A 62 -2.24 13.96 14.82
#